data_AF-A0A2G9Y426-F1
#
_entry.id   AF-A0A2G9Y426-F1
#
_cell.length_a   1.000
_cell.length_b   1.000
_cell.length_c   1.000
_cell.angle_alpha   90.00
_cell.angle_beta   90.00
_cell.angle_gamma   90.00
#
_symmetry.space_group_name_H-M   'P 1'
#
loop_
_entity.id
_entity.type
_entity.pdbx_description
1 polymer ?
#
loop_
_entity_poly.entity_id
_entity_poly.type
_entity_poly.pdbx_seq_one_letter_code
_entity_poly.pdbx_strand_id
1 'polypeptide(L)'
;MSYVINYCIMNKRDTEQFAKLTIQMYERIRKSKLNAWTSWSSDDTFWIVFPNKIMYEDFLLFIDEPHEEIDQIGEKYKDIGSIRIIWEEH
;
A
#
# COMPACT_ATOMS: atom_id res chain seq x y z
N MET A 1 -17.72 1.21 5.93
CA MET A 1 -16.53 1.05 6.78
C MET A 1 -15.40 0.47 5.96
N SER A 2 -14.54 1.34 5.43
CA SER A 2 -13.33 0.98 4.69
C SER A 2 -12.08 1.35 5.49
N TYR A 3 -10.98 0.66 5.26
CA TYR A 3 -9.67 0.97 5.86
C TYR A 3 -8.73 1.43 4.75
N VAL A 4 -7.87 2.43 5.01
CA VAL A 4 -7.07 3.08 3.95
C VAL A 4 -5.61 3.22 4.36
N ILE A 5 -4.69 3.02 3.40
CA ILE A 5 -3.28 3.42 3.51
C ILE A 5 -3.03 4.57 2.52
N ASN A 6 -2.49 5.68 3.01
CA ASN A 6 -2.22 6.87 2.22
C ASN A 6 -0.72 7.00 1.93
N TYR A 7 -0.38 7.18 0.65
CA TYR A 7 0.98 7.51 0.23
C TYR A 7 1.09 9.02 0.03
N CYS A 8 2.04 9.66 0.72
CA CYS A 8 2.37 11.06 0.46
C CYS A 8 3.18 11.14 -0.84
N ILE A 9 2.79 12.04 -1.74
CA ILE A 9 3.20 11.92 -3.14
C ILE A 9 4.32 12.89 -3.49
N MET A 10 5.35 12.35 -4.16
CA MET A 10 6.26 13.16 -4.98
C MET A 10 6.09 12.89 -6.49
N ASN A 11 5.74 11.65 -6.89
CA ASN A 11 5.46 11.27 -8.29
C ASN A 11 4.29 10.26 -8.40
N LYS A 12 3.27 10.60 -9.21
CA LYS A 12 2.06 9.76 -9.36
C LYS A 12 2.33 8.38 -9.94
N ARG A 13 3.17 8.31 -10.98
CA ARG A 13 3.47 7.06 -11.69
C ARG A 13 4.17 6.06 -10.78
N ASP A 14 5.14 6.55 -10.03
CA ASP A 14 5.97 5.73 -9.15
C ASP A 14 5.14 5.23 -7.97
N THR A 15 4.29 6.09 -7.40
CA THR A 15 3.36 5.73 -6.31
C THR A 15 2.41 4.60 -6.71
N GLU A 16 1.82 4.69 -7.91
CA GLU A 16 0.99 3.60 -8.45
C GLU A 16 1.76 2.30 -8.67
N GLN A 17 2.97 2.39 -9.21
CA GLN A 17 3.79 1.21 -9.48
C GLN A 17 4.24 0.53 -8.19
N PHE A 18 4.67 1.31 -7.20
CA PHE A 18 5.00 0.81 -5.88
C PHE A 18 3.82 0.04 -5.28
N ALA A 19 2.64 0.67 -5.18
CA ALA A 19 1.48 0.03 -4.60
C ALA A 19 1.09 -1.26 -5.33
N LYS A 20 1.09 -1.26 -6.68
CA LYS A 20 0.81 -2.46 -7.48
C LYS A 20 1.81 -3.59 -7.19
N LEU A 21 3.10 -3.27 -7.11
CA LEU A 21 4.14 -4.27 -6.84
C LEU A 21 4.05 -4.82 -5.42
N THR A 22 3.81 -3.97 -4.42
CA THR A 22 3.63 -4.39 -3.02
C THR A 22 2.41 -5.30 -2.86
N ILE A 23 1.29 -4.97 -3.52
CA ILE A 23 0.09 -5.83 -3.53
C ILE A 23 0.40 -7.19 -4.18
N GLN A 24 1.04 -7.20 -5.36
CA GLN A 24 1.38 -8.45 -6.04
C GLN A 24 2.30 -9.35 -5.20
N MET A 25 3.26 -8.74 -4.51
CA MET A 25 4.15 -9.48 -3.61
C MET A 25 3.41 -10.06 -2.41
N TYR A 26 2.56 -9.27 -1.76
CA TYR A 26 1.69 -9.76 -0.70
C TYR A 26 0.92 -10.98 -1.18
N GLU A 27 0.26 -10.89 -2.34
CA GLU A 27 -0.58 -11.98 -2.85
C GLU A 27 0.22 -13.25 -3.12
N ARG A 28 1.43 -13.08 -3.64
CA ARG A 28 2.36 -14.18 -3.90
C ARG A 28 2.85 -14.85 -2.62
N ILE A 29 3.25 -14.07 -1.62
CA ILE A 29 3.83 -14.56 -0.35
C ILE A 29 2.75 -15.21 0.52
N ARG A 30 1.61 -14.52 0.69
CA ARG A 30 0.46 -15.01 1.48
C ARG A 30 -0.37 -16.06 0.75
N LYS A 31 -0.11 -16.30 -0.54
CA LYS A 31 -0.85 -17.22 -1.42
C LYS A 31 -2.37 -16.94 -1.38
N SER A 32 -2.73 -15.67 -1.27
CA SER A 32 -4.10 -15.19 -1.08
C SER A 32 -4.30 -13.92 -1.88
N LYS A 33 -5.52 -13.69 -2.39
CA LYS A 33 -5.82 -12.42 -3.07
C LYS A 33 -6.05 -11.32 -2.06
N LEU A 34 -5.33 -10.21 -2.23
CA LEU A 34 -5.59 -9.00 -1.49
C LEU A 34 -6.78 -8.33 -2.17
N ASN A 35 -7.98 -8.59 -1.65
CA ASN A 35 -9.22 -7.98 -2.13
C ASN A 35 -9.31 -6.49 -1.76
N ALA A 36 -8.28 -5.72 -2.11
CA ALA A 36 -8.17 -4.29 -1.92
C ALA A 36 -8.26 -3.59 -3.29
N TRP A 37 -8.76 -2.36 -3.32
CA TRP A 37 -8.74 -1.54 -4.52
C TRP A 37 -7.85 -0.33 -4.32
N THR A 38 -7.27 0.16 -5.40
CA THR A 38 -6.48 1.39 -5.38
C THR A 38 -7.25 2.55 -5.97
N SER A 39 -7.08 3.75 -5.42
CA SER A 39 -7.75 4.95 -5.91
C SER A 39 -6.90 6.19 -5.71
N TRP A 40 -7.22 7.20 -6.51
CA TRP A 40 -6.70 8.56 -6.38
C TRP A 40 -7.72 9.44 -5.66
N SER A 41 -7.24 10.20 -4.69
CA SER A 41 -8.01 11.27 -4.05
C SER A 41 -7.82 12.61 -4.74
N SER A 42 -8.65 13.59 -4.37
CA SER A 42 -8.62 14.95 -4.90
C SER A 42 -7.40 15.78 -4.46
N ASP A 43 -6.75 15.39 -3.36
CA ASP A 43 -5.61 16.08 -2.75
C ASP A 43 -4.25 15.50 -3.17
N ASP A 44 -4.20 14.83 -4.33
CA ASP A 44 -3.02 14.11 -4.78
C ASP A 44 -2.50 13.13 -3.72
N THR A 45 -3.41 12.41 -3.06
CA THR A 45 -3.08 11.27 -2.19
C THR A 45 -3.50 9.96 -2.86
N PHE A 46 -2.63 8.95 -2.84
CA PHE A 46 -2.92 7.64 -3.40
C PHE A 46 -3.34 6.69 -2.28
N TRP A 47 -4.44 5.97 -2.50
CA TRP A 47 -5.10 5.13 -1.52
C TRP A 47 -5.02 3.67 -1.91
N ILE A 48 -4.67 2.81 -0.96
CA ILE A 48 -5.03 1.39 -1.00
C ILE A 48 -6.18 1.21 -0.01
N VAL A 49 -7.33 0.75 -0.50
CA VAL A 49 -8.56 0.65 0.28
C VAL A 49 -8.92 -0.80 0.51
N PHE A 50 -9.17 -1.14 1.76
CA PHE A 50 -9.45 -2.50 2.22
C PHE A 50 -10.91 -2.62 2.69
N PRO A 51 -11.60 -3.72 2.35
CA PRO A 51 -13.01 -3.93 2.67
C PRO A 51 -13.26 -4.30 4.13
N ASN A 52 -12.23 -4.67 4.90
CA ASN A 52 -12.33 -4.99 6.31
C ASN A 52 -11.00 -4.79 7.04
N LYS A 53 -11.08 -4.73 8.38
CA LYS A 53 -9.95 -4.46 9.28
C LYS A 53 -8.86 -5.53 9.25
N ILE A 54 -9.26 -6.81 9.25
CA ILE A 54 -8.34 -7.94 9.36
C ILE A 54 -7.35 -7.93 8.18
N MET A 55 -7.86 -7.71 6.97
CA MET A 55 -6.99 -7.62 5.78
C MET A 55 -6.04 -6.42 5.81
N TYR A 56 -6.53 -5.28 6.28
CA TYR A 56 -5.72 -4.07 6.42
C TYR A 56 -4.58 -4.31 7.42
N GLU A 57 -4.87 -4.90 8.58
CA GLU A 57 -3.86 -5.21 9.60
C GLU A 57 -2.84 -6.25 9.12
N ASP A 58 -3.28 -7.31 8.43
CA ASP A 58 -2.38 -8.31 7.86
C ASP A 58 -1.48 -7.72 6.77
N PHE A 59 -1.99 -6.79 5.95
CA PHE A 59 -1.18 -6.09 4.95
C PHE A 59 -0.17 -5.11 5.58
N LEU A 60 -0.54 -4.43 6.67
CA LEU A 60 0.42 -3.60 7.41
C LEU A 60 1.54 -4.42 8.03
N LEU A 61 1.20 -5.55 8.70
CA LEU A 61 2.20 -6.46 9.25
C LEU A 61 3.15 -6.97 8.18
N PHE A 62 2.63 -7.27 6.99
CA PHE A 62 3.44 -7.69 5.84
C PHE A 62 4.44 -6.61 5.38
N ILE A 63 4.07 -5.32 5.39
CA ILE A 63 5.00 -4.25 5.01
C ILE A 63 6.13 -4.09 6.05
N ASP A 64 5.82 -4.30 7.33
CA ASP A 64 6.79 -4.22 8.43
C ASP A 64 7.67 -5.49 8.56
N GLU A 65 7.28 -6.59 7.92
CA GLU A 65 8.07 -7.82 7.89
C GLU A 65 9.34 -7.65 7.03
N PRO A 66 10.51 -8.15 7.48
CA PRO A 66 11.74 -8.05 6.69
C PRO A 66 11.63 -8.92 5.44
N HIS A 67 11.62 -8.27 4.28
CA HIS A 67 11.52 -8.92 2.98
C HIS A 67 12.51 -8.28 2.01
N GLU A 68 13.54 -9.03 1.61
CA GLU A 68 14.59 -8.53 0.69
C GLU A 68 14.01 -7.93 -0.60
N GLU A 69 12.93 -8.52 -1.13
CA GLU A 69 12.23 -8.01 -2.32
C GLU A 69 11.44 -6.72 -2.04
N ILE A 70 10.83 -6.54 -0.85
CA ILE A 70 10.14 -5.29 -0.49
C ILE A 70 11.18 -4.20 -0.25
N ASP A 71 12.28 -4.52 0.42
CA ASP A 71 13.39 -3.59 0.65
C ASP A 71 13.94 -3.05 -0.67
N GLN A 72 14.11 -3.93 -1.67
CA GLN A 72 14.54 -3.52 -3.02
C GLN A 72 13.53 -2.61 -3.73
N ILE A 73 12.23 -2.89 -3.61
CA ILE A 73 11.17 -2.01 -4.14
C ILE A 73 11.19 -0.67 -3.40
N GLY A 74 11.29 -0.69 -2.07
CA GLY A 74 11.39 0.50 -1.22
C GLY A 74 12.57 1.39 -1.61
N GLU A 75 13.76 0.82 -1.81
CA GLU A 75 14.96 1.55 -2.24
C GLU A 75 14.80 2.13 -3.65
N LYS A 76 14.20 1.36 -4.58
CA LYS A 76 13.93 1.81 -5.95
C LYS A 76 12.99 3.02 -5.98
N TYR A 77 12.01 3.05 -5.09
CA TYR A 77 10.99 4.10 -5.03
C TYR A 77 11.10 4.94 -3.74
N LYS A 78 12.31 5.13 -3.21
CA LYS A 78 12.56 5.91 -1.99
C LYS A 78 12.15 7.38 -2.07
N ASP A 79 11.94 7.87 -3.30
CA ASP A 79 11.43 9.20 -3.58
C ASP A 79 9.89 9.26 -3.50
N ILE A 80 9.18 8.16 -3.28
CA ILE A 80 7.78 8.21 -2.86
C ILE A 80 7.77 8.78 -1.44
N GLY A 81 6.98 9.83 -1.22
CA GLY A 81 6.91 10.48 0.08
C GLY A 81 6.43 9.53 1.17
N SER A 82 6.48 10.00 2.43
CA SER A 82 6.18 9.18 3.60
C SER A 82 4.84 8.44 3.46
N ILE A 83 4.84 7.13 3.71
CA ILE A 83 3.59 6.38 3.94
C ILE A 83 2.97 6.98 5.21
N ARG A 84 1.81 7.60 5.07
CA ARG A 84 1.01 8.06 6.21
C ARG A 84 -0.15 7.10 6.36
N ILE A 85 -0.13 6.34 7.46
CA ILE A 85 -1.24 5.47 7.82
C ILE A 85 -2.34 6.39 8.37
N ILE A 86 -3.42 6.57 7.60
CA ILE A 86 -4.58 7.37 8.01
C ILE A 86 -5.75 6.41 8.17
N TRP A 87 -6.21 6.27 9.41
CA TRP A 87 -7.47 5.60 9.68
C TRP A 87 -8.61 6.57 9.37
N GLU A 88 -9.34 6.33 8.28
CA GLU A 88 -10.57 7.05 7.95
C GLU A 88 -11.76 6.10 8.05
N GLU A 89 -12.71 6.41 8.94
CA GLU A 89 -14.05 5.82 8.90
C GLU A 89 -14.81 6.37 7.68
N HIS A 90 -14.80 5.62 6.58
CA HIS A 90 -15.76 5.77 5.47
C HIS A 90 -16.80 4.67 5.50
#